data_AF-A0A4P9YUI0-F1
#
_entry.id   AF-A0A4P9YUI0-F1
#
_cell.length_a   1.000
_cell.length_b   1.000
_cell.length_c   1.000
_cell.angle_alpha   90.00
_cell.angle_beta   90.00
_cell.angle_gamma   90.00
#
_symmetry.space_group_name_H-M   'P 1'
#
loop_
_entity.id
_entity.type
_entity.pdbx_description
1 polymer ?
#
loop_
_entity_poly.entity_id
_entity_poly.type
_entity_poly.pdbx_seq_one_letter_code
_entity_poly.pdbx_strand_id
1 'polypeptide(L)'
;MTGALLTAEQAQSTNALGIHVFSDFDGTLSLGDTGTILIDHCVGVELRRQLDLEVFEGKRTFRSLCTVLWEQVTLDWDGVVELLEHVPLDEKAIDCLALCREHDIPFTVLSW
;
A
#
# COMPACT_ATOMS: atom_id res chain seq x y z
N MET A 1 51.32 2.57 -6.26
CA MET A 1 51.34 1.22 -5.68
C MET A 1 50.45 1.25 -4.42
N THR A 2 49.19 1.66 -4.52
CA THR A 2 48.02 0.88 -4.98
C THR A 2 47.81 -0.37 -4.13
N GLY A 3 46.84 -0.29 -3.21
CA GLY A 3 46.25 -1.41 -2.49
C GLY A 3 44.87 -0.97 -2.05
N ALA A 4 43.87 -1.30 -2.87
CA ALA A 4 42.53 -0.73 -2.82
C ALA A 4 41.78 -1.05 -1.51
N LEU A 5 41.25 -0.02 -0.87
CA LEU A 5 40.03 -0.12 -0.07
C LEU A 5 38.86 -0.28 -1.05
N LEU A 6 38.33 -1.49 -1.15
CA LEU A 6 36.97 -1.77 -1.57
C LEU A 6 36.42 -2.70 -0.50
N THR A 7 35.90 -2.13 0.59
CA THR A 7 35.00 -2.88 1.48
C THR A 7 33.79 -3.24 0.64
N ALA A 8 33.53 -4.54 0.53
CA ALA A 8 32.42 -5.12 -0.21
C ALA A 8 31.19 -4.21 -0.12
N GLU A 9 30.81 -3.62 -1.26
CA GLU A 9 29.41 -3.28 -1.49
C GLU A 9 28.60 -4.49 -1.04
N GLN A 10 27.60 -4.26 -0.19
CA GLN A 10 26.63 -5.27 0.17
C GLN A 10 25.95 -5.69 -1.15
N ALA A 11 26.52 -6.66 -1.84
CA ALA A 11 25.86 -7.39 -2.89
C ALA A 11 24.68 -8.05 -2.21
N GLN A 12 23.52 -7.40 -2.32
CA GLN A 12 22.27 -7.93 -1.86
C GLN A 12 22.17 -9.32 -2.47
N SER A 13 22.19 -10.35 -1.61
CA SER A 13 22.14 -11.75 -2.03
C SER A 13 20.86 -11.94 -2.84
N THR A 14 20.98 -11.83 -4.16
CA THR A 14 19.89 -12.10 -5.08
C THR A 14 19.62 -13.60 -5.01
N ASN A 15 18.36 -14.01 -4.85
CA ASN A 15 17.98 -15.41 -5.06
C ASN A 15 18.46 -15.92 -6.42
N ALA A 16 18.44 -17.24 -6.60
CA ALA A 16 18.89 -17.89 -7.83
C ALA A 16 18.19 -17.39 -9.12
N LEU A 17 17.04 -16.70 -8.98
CA LEU A 17 16.27 -16.15 -10.09
C LEU A 17 16.57 -14.67 -10.37
N GLY A 18 17.23 -13.96 -9.44
CA GLY A 18 17.48 -12.52 -9.54
C GLY A 18 16.21 -11.66 -9.45
N ILE A 19 15.14 -12.17 -8.83
CA ILE A 19 13.82 -11.52 -8.79
C ILE A 19 13.58 -10.85 -7.43
N HIS A 20 12.90 -9.71 -7.43
CA HIS A 20 12.29 -9.09 -6.26
C HIS A 20 10.83 -8.78 -6.59
N VAL A 21 9.89 -9.19 -5.74
CA VAL A 21 8.46 -8.87 -5.89
C VAL A 21 8.08 -7.67 -5.05
N PHE A 22 7.51 -6.67 -5.71
CA PHE A 22 6.89 -5.52 -5.06
C PHE A 22 5.38 -5.60 -5.27
N SER A 23 4.61 -5.50 -4.20
CA SER A 23 3.16 -5.54 -4.24
C SER A 23 2.59 -4.32 -3.53
N ASP A 24 1.51 -3.77 -4.06
CA ASP A 24 0.65 -2.88 -3.30
C ASP A 24 -0.12 -3.67 -2.23
N PHE A 25 -0.74 -2.98 -1.27
CA PHE A 25 -1.61 -3.56 -0.26
C PHE A 25 -3.08 -3.38 -0.64
N ASP A 26 -3.54 -2.14 -0.74
CA ASP A 26 -4.95 -1.80 -0.94
C ASP A 26 -5.47 -2.24 -2.31
N GLY A 27 -6.56 -3.03 -2.31
CA GLY A 27 -7.13 -3.59 -3.55
C GLY A 27 -6.23 -4.62 -4.26
N THR A 28 -5.11 -5.02 -3.65
CA THR A 28 -4.17 -6.01 -4.18
C THR A 28 -4.00 -7.20 -3.21
N LEU A 29 -3.57 -6.95 -1.98
CA LEU A 29 -3.49 -7.96 -0.91
C LEU A 29 -4.74 -7.95 -0.05
N SER A 30 -5.31 -6.77 0.21
CA SER A 30 -6.66 -6.62 0.73
C SER A 30 -7.67 -6.54 -0.41
N LEU A 31 -8.88 -7.06 -0.20
CA LEU A 31 -9.97 -6.94 -1.17
C LEU A 31 -10.66 -5.56 -1.12
N GLY A 32 -10.29 -4.73 -0.15
CA GLY A 32 -10.79 -3.37 0.02
C GLY A 32 -9.65 -2.36 0.18
N ASP A 33 -9.96 -1.10 -0.08
CA ASP A 33 -9.04 0.02 0.10
C ASP A 33 -9.24 0.62 1.50
N THR A 34 -8.25 0.40 2.37
CA THR A 34 -8.30 0.79 3.78
C THR A 34 -8.42 2.30 3.95
N GLY A 35 -7.71 3.10 3.14
CA GLY A 35 -7.85 4.55 3.14
C GLY A 35 -9.28 5.01 2.81
N THR A 36 -9.89 4.40 1.80
CA THR A 36 -11.29 4.66 1.40
C THR A 36 -12.26 4.28 2.49
N ILE A 37 -12.03 3.17 3.20
CA ILE A 37 -12.87 2.76 4.35
C ILE A 37 -12.81 3.82 5.46
N LEU A 38 -11.61 4.26 5.83
CA LEU A 38 -11.43 5.31 6.86
C LEU A 38 -12.10 6.63 6.46
N ILE A 39 -11.86 7.05 5.20
CA ILE A 39 -12.44 8.27 4.64
C ILE A 39 -13.97 8.16 4.61
N ASP A 40 -14.52 7.10 4.03
CA ASP A 40 -15.96 6.92 3.89
C ASP A 40 -16.66 6.86 5.27
N HIS A 41 -16.00 6.33 6.29
CA HIS A 41 -16.50 6.38 7.67
C HIS A 41 -16.56 7.82 8.22
N CYS A 42 -15.54 8.64 7.96
CA CYS A 42 -15.44 9.99 8.53
C CYS A 42 -16.21 11.06 7.75
N VAL A 43 -16.20 11.00 6.41
CA VAL A 43 -16.81 12.02 5.53
C VAL A 43 -18.08 11.57 4.83
N GLY A 44 -18.29 10.25 4.72
CA GLY A 44 -19.37 9.67 3.93
C GLY A 44 -19.03 9.50 2.45
N VAL A 45 -19.52 8.39 1.90
CA VAL A 45 -19.31 7.94 0.51
C VAL A 45 -19.74 8.98 -0.52
N GLU A 46 -20.83 9.71 -0.26
CA GLU A 46 -21.39 10.67 -1.22
C GLU A 46 -20.44 11.85 -1.45
N LEU A 47 -19.92 12.44 -0.37
CA LEU A 47 -18.98 13.55 -0.47
C LEU A 47 -17.67 13.11 -1.13
N ARG A 48 -17.13 11.93 -0.76
CA ARG A 48 -15.94 11.39 -1.42
C ARG A 48 -16.17 11.25 -2.92
N ARG A 49 -17.26 10.60 -3.35
CA ARG A 49 -17.57 10.40 -4.78
C ARG A 49 -17.78 11.71 -5.53
N GLN A 50 -18.41 12.70 -4.92
CA GLN A 50 -18.54 14.03 -5.51
C GLN A 50 -17.15 14.64 -5.77
N LEU A 51 -16.25 14.56 -4.80
CA LEU A 51 -14.91 15.12 -4.94
C LEU A 51 -14.04 14.31 -5.92
N ASP A 52 -14.24 12.99 -6.03
CA ASP A 52 -13.64 12.16 -7.07
C ASP A 52 -14.07 12.65 -8.47
N LEU A 53 -15.36 12.95 -8.67
CA LEU A 53 -15.88 13.50 -9.93
C LEU A 53 -15.25 14.86 -10.27
N GLU A 54 -15.02 15.73 -9.28
CA GLU A 54 -14.31 17.00 -9.51
C GLU A 54 -12.89 16.78 -10.05
N VAL A 55 -12.20 15.71 -9.62
CA VAL A 55 -10.89 15.34 -10.15
C VAL A 55 -11.02 14.82 -11.59
N PHE A 56 -11.98 13.92 -11.86
CA PHE A 56 -12.22 13.40 -13.21
C PHE A 56 -12.58 14.50 -14.22
N GLU A 57 -13.32 15.52 -13.78
CA GLU A 57 -13.69 16.68 -14.60
C GLU A 57 -12.58 17.73 -14.70
N GLY A 58 -11.44 17.53 -14.04
CA GLY A 58 -10.31 18.47 -14.05
C GLY A 58 -10.54 19.75 -13.24
N LYS A 59 -11.59 19.79 -12.40
CA LYS A 59 -11.91 20.93 -11.51
C LYS A 59 -11.04 20.95 -10.26
N ARG A 60 -10.49 19.80 -9.86
CA ARG A 60 -9.62 19.62 -8.69
C ARG A 60 -8.43 18.72 -9.03
N THR A 61 -7.30 18.91 -8.38
CA THR A 61 -6.17 17.98 -8.49
C THR A 61 -6.35 16.82 -7.53
N PHE A 62 -5.90 15.62 -7.92
CA PHE A 62 -5.91 14.45 -7.04
C PHE A 62 -5.20 14.70 -5.70
N ARG A 63 -4.06 15.42 -5.72
CA ARG A 63 -3.36 15.80 -4.47
C ARG A 63 -4.24 16.63 -3.54
N SER A 64 -4.94 17.63 -4.08
CA SER A 64 -5.83 18.49 -3.27
C SER A 64 -7.02 17.72 -2.72
N LEU A 65 -7.57 16.77 -3.50
CA LEU A 65 -8.59 15.84 -3.03
C LEU A 65 -8.08 15.05 -1.82
N CYS A 66 -6.93 14.38 -1.94
CA CYS A 66 -6.36 13.58 -0.86
C CYS A 66 -6.16 14.39 0.41
N THR A 67 -5.60 15.60 0.32
CA THR A 67 -5.42 16.48 1.48
C THR A 67 -6.75 16.77 2.16
N VAL A 68 -7.78 17.17 1.41
CA VAL A 68 -9.10 17.49 1.96
C VAL A 68 -9.73 16.27 2.64
N LEU A 69 -9.67 15.09 2.03
CA LEU A 69 -10.28 13.88 2.58
C LEU A 69 -9.54 13.39 3.84
N TRP A 70 -8.21 13.34 3.81
CA TRP A 70 -7.41 12.88 4.94
C TRP A 70 -7.44 13.83 6.14
N GLU A 71 -7.61 15.14 5.92
CA GLU A 71 -7.82 16.11 7.01
C GLU A 71 -9.11 15.86 7.82
N GLN A 72 -10.06 15.10 7.27
CA GLN A 72 -11.31 14.76 7.97
C GLN A 72 -11.24 13.43 8.74
N VAL A 73 -10.19 12.63 8.53
CA VAL A 73 -10.01 11.37 9.28
C VAL A 73 -9.55 11.72 10.70
N THR A 74 -10.49 11.63 11.64
CA THR A 74 -10.32 12.08 13.03
C THR A 74 -10.32 10.95 14.06
N LEU A 75 -10.36 9.70 13.60
CA LEU A 75 -10.29 8.51 14.45
C LEU A 75 -8.94 8.43 15.17
N ASP A 76 -8.98 7.93 16.41
CA ASP A 76 -7.76 7.53 17.12
C ASP A 76 -7.29 6.14 16.66
N TRP A 77 -6.16 5.69 17.22
CA TRP A 77 -5.56 4.43 16.84
C TRP A 77 -6.50 3.24 17.04
N ASP A 78 -7.19 3.19 18.19
CA ASP A 78 -8.07 2.07 18.52
C ASP A 78 -9.29 2.04 17.59
N GLY A 79 -9.87 3.20 17.26
CA GLY A 79 -10.95 3.31 16.29
C GLY A 79 -10.52 2.91 14.87
N VAL A 80 -9.28 3.23 14.47
CA VAL A 80 -8.72 2.77 13.18
C VAL A 80 -8.57 1.25 13.17
N VAL A 81 -8.04 0.65 14.23
CA VAL A 81 -7.87 -0.81 14.32
C VAL A 81 -9.22 -1.52 14.28
N GLU A 82 -10.20 -1.07 15.07
CA GLU A 82 -11.56 -1.63 15.10
C GLU A 82 -12.22 -1.58 13.71
N LEU A 83 -12.02 -0.50 12.96
CA LEU A 83 -12.62 -0.36 11.65
C LEU A 83 -11.94 -1.25 10.59
N LEU A 84 -10.63 -1.48 10.71
CA LEU A 84 -9.83 -2.18 9.70
C LEU A 84 -9.60 -3.67 10.01
N GLU A 85 -9.84 -4.15 11.24
CA GLU A 85 -9.56 -5.54 11.63
C GLU A 85 -10.34 -6.59 10.84
N HIS A 86 -11.43 -6.19 10.18
CA HIS A 86 -12.29 -7.06 9.40
C HIS A 86 -12.11 -6.92 7.88
N VAL A 87 -11.15 -6.12 7.42
CA VAL A 87 -10.88 -6.00 5.98
C VAL A 87 -10.38 -7.33 5.45
N PRO A 88 -11.11 -7.98 4.52
CA PRO A 88 -10.73 -9.30 4.04
C PRO A 88 -9.48 -9.21 3.16
N LEU A 89 -8.59 -10.17 3.34
CA LEU A 89 -7.41 -10.36 2.49
C LEU A 89 -7.72 -11.34 1.35
N ASP A 90 -7.03 -11.18 0.22
CA ASP A 90 -7.07 -12.16 -0.85
C ASP A 90 -6.44 -13.48 -0.38
N GLU A 91 -7.24 -14.54 -0.30
CA GLU A 91 -6.79 -15.88 0.08
C GLU A 91 -5.65 -16.39 -0.83
N LYS A 92 -5.61 -15.94 -2.09
CA LYS A 92 -4.57 -16.30 -3.06
C LYS A 92 -3.28 -15.52 -2.93
N ALA A 93 -3.27 -14.39 -2.21
CA ALA A 93 -2.04 -13.69 -1.87
C ALA A 93 -1.10 -14.56 -1.03
N ILE A 94 -1.65 -15.45 -0.18
CA ILE A 94 -0.88 -16.39 0.64
C ILE A 94 -0.11 -17.37 -0.23
N ASP A 95 -0.75 -17.89 -1.29
CA ASP A 95 -0.11 -18.81 -2.24
C ASP A 95 1.08 -18.15 -2.95
N CYS A 96 0.93 -16.88 -3.36
CA CYS A 96 2.00 -16.09 -3.97
C CYS A 96 3.17 -15.85 -3.00
N LEU A 97 2.86 -15.48 -1.76
CA LEU A 97 3.88 -15.26 -0.72
C LEU A 97 4.62 -16.55 -0.36
N ALA A 98 3.92 -17.67 -0.33
CA ALA A 98 4.52 -18.98 -0.10
C ALA A 98 5.51 -19.35 -1.22
N LEU A 99 5.13 -19.13 -2.48
CA LEU A 99 6.01 -19.35 -3.63
C LEU A 99 7.26 -18.45 -3.57
N CYS A 100 7.10 -17.19 -3.20
CA CYS A 100 8.23 -16.28 -3.03
C CYS A 100 9.19 -16.79 -1.95
N ARG A 101 8.66 -17.27 -0.82
CA ARG A 101 9.46 -17.84 0.27
C ARG A 101 10.19 -19.12 -0.14
N GLU A 102 9.56 -20.00 -0.91
CA GLU A 102 10.19 -21.24 -1.38
C GLU A 102 11.42 -20.98 -2.26
N HIS A 103 11.41 -19.88 -3.01
CA HIS A 103 12.48 -19.51 -3.93
C HIS A 103 13.43 -18.42 -3.40
N ASP A 104 13.38 -18.12 -2.10
CA ASP A 104 14.14 -17.02 -1.49
C ASP A 104 13.90 -15.65 -2.18
N ILE A 105 12.74 -15.46 -2.81
CA ILE A 105 12.37 -14.22 -3.48
C ILE A 105 11.93 -13.20 -2.43
N PRO A 106 12.61 -12.04 -2.31
CA PRO A 106 12.14 -10.96 -1.46
C PRO A 106 10.78 -10.48 -1.94
N PHE A 107 9.85 -10.37 -1.00
CA PHE A 107 8.53 -9.79 -1.21
C PHE A 107 8.41 -8.54 -0.36
N THR A 108 8.16 -7.39 -0.98
CA THR A 108 8.03 -6.12 -0.30
C THR A 108 6.68 -5.50 -0.62
N VAL A 109 5.96 -5.12 0.42
CA VAL A 109 4.76 -4.30 0.27
C VAL A 109 5.18 -2.85 0.09
N LEU A 110 4.75 -2.23 -1.00
CA LEU A 110 4.89 -0.81 -1.29
C LEU A 110 3.49 -0.24 -1.50
N SER A 111 2.98 0.42 -0.46
CA SER A 111 1.66 1.04 -0.45
C SER A 111 1.75 2.48 0.06
N TRP A 112 0.72 3.29 -0.24
CA TRP A 112 0.70 4.74 -0.02
C TRP A 112 0.05 5.15 1.29
#